data_AF-A0A4V1SU01-F1
#
_entry.id   AF-A0A4V1SU01-F1
#
_cell.length_a   1.000
_cell.length_b   1.000
_cell.length_c   1.000
_cell.angle_alpha   90.00
_cell.angle_beta   90.00
_cell.angle_gamma   90.00
#
_symmetry.space_group_name_H-M   'P 1'
#
loop_
_entity.id
_entity.type
_entity.pdbx_description
1 polymer ?
#
loop_
_entity_poly.entity_id
_entity_poly.type
_entity_poly.pdbx_seq_one_letter_code
_entity_poly.pdbx_strand_id
1 'polypeptide(L)'
;MKLFILSATYYQILEIPADADQLTIKKSFRRLAMQYHPDKNSGNSFSQAHYLLIQEAYQTLMDPEQRKAYDTELWLSQKRSFYQGTTVSPALMIKRLQQLSEAVLIKKQFYILEDHLTAFLLDAMNPVNMSVFQAKANRNEQEIFTDYILFLAKDLPKSFRDQVFERLKYTLGQQLEDIDIKISSIRQQKRSADWYQQNIFWLLLAIGILLCLLMYLYVKTRH
;
A
#
# COMPACT_ATOMS: atom_id res chain seq x y z
N MET A 1 31.66 10.07 -10.05
CA MET A 1 30.38 9.97 -10.80
C MET A 1 29.91 8.54 -11.12
N LYS A 2 30.66 7.48 -10.76
CA LYS A 2 30.23 6.06 -10.92
C LYS A 2 29.21 5.60 -9.86
N LEU A 3 29.11 6.32 -8.73
CA LEU A 3 28.26 5.98 -7.59
C LEU A 3 26.77 6.32 -7.75
N PHE A 4 26.41 7.28 -8.61
CA PHE A 4 25.02 7.77 -8.69
C PHE A 4 24.08 6.82 -9.45
N ILE A 5 24.63 6.00 -10.35
CA ILE A 5 23.86 5.10 -11.23
C ILE A 5 23.38 3.85 -10.48
N LEU A 6 24.12 3.39 -9.47
CA LEU A 6 23.75 2.20 -8.68
C LEU A 6 22.60 2.44 -7.69
N SER A 7 22.27 3.72 -7.41
CA SER A 7 21.19 4.10 -6.50
C SER A 7 19.98 4.71 -7.21
N ALA A 8 20.01 4.81 -8.54
CA ALA A 8 18.96 5.46 -9.32
C ALA A 8 17.77 4.52 -9.56
N THR A 9 16.56 5.02 -9.36
CA THR A 9 15.33 4.25 -9.65
C THR A 9 15.09 4.16 -11.15
N TYR A 10 14.29 3.19 -11.62
CA TYR A 10 13.93 3.04 -13.03
C TYR A 10 13.20 4.27 -13.57
N TYR A 11 12.45 4.95 -12.71
CA TYR A 11 11.84 6.25 -13.03
C TYR A 11 12.88 7.35 -13.28
N GLN A 12 13.94 7.40 -12.46
CA GLN A 12 15.04 8.35 -12.64
C GLN A 12 15.88 8.02 -13.88
N ILE A 13 16.12 6.73 -14.15
CA ILE A 13 16.83 6.26 -15.36
C ILE A 13 16.06 6.66 -16.62
N LEU A 14 14.73 6.57 -16.60
CA LEU A 14 13.89 7.03 -17.71
C LEU A 14 13.57 8.53 -17.66
N GLU A 15 14.07 9.29 -16.69
CA GLU A 15 13.81 10.72 -16.52
C GLU A 15 12.31 11.07 -16.52
N ILE A 16 11.51 10.28 -15.80
CA ILE A 16 10.05 10.42 -15.69
C ILE A 16 9.61 10.44 -14.23
N PRO A 17 8.44 11.03 -13.92
CA PRO A 17 7.87 10.94 -12.58
C PRO A 17 7.31 9.53 -12.31
N ALA A 18 7.17 9.16 -11.04
CA ALA A 18 6.73 7.82 -10.62
C ALA A 18 5.26 7.51 -10.99
N ASP A 19 4.45 8.54 -11.22
CA ASP A 19 3.05 8.47 -11.65
C ASP A 19 2.89 8.51 -13.18
N ALA A 20 4.00 8.48 -13.94
CA ALA A 20 3.98 8.54 -15.39
C ALA A 20 3.14 7.42 -16.01
N ASP A 21 2.36 7.80 -17.03
CA ASP A 21 1.57 6.91 -17.85
C ASP A 21 2.42 6.17 -18.90
N GLN A 22 1.85 5.15 -19.52
CA GLN A 22 2.55 4.35 -20.53
C GLN A 22 3.00 5.19 -21.74
N LEU A 23 2.26 6.25 -22.10
CA LEU A 23 2.64 7.13 -23.20
C LEU A 23 3.91 7.92 -22.86
N THR A 24 4.00 8.44 -21.65
CA THR A 24 5.18 9.17 -21.14
C THR A 24 6.39 8.23 -21.06
N ILE A 25 6.21 7.01 -20.55
CA ILE A 25 7.26 5.98 -20.49
C ILE A 25 7.81 5.69 -21.90
N LYS A 26 6.94 5.40 -22.88
CA LYS A 26 7.33 5.15 -24.27
C LYS A 26 8.04 6.33 -24.91
N LYS A 27 7.55 7.55 -24.67
CA LYS A 27 8.14 8.77 -25.22
C LYS A 27 9.55 8.99 -24.68
N SER A 28 9.75 8.84 -23.37
CA SER A 28 11.07 9.01 -22.78
C SER A 28 12.05 7.93 -23.21
N PHE A 29 11.61 6.66 -23.23
CA PHE A 29 12.42 5.55 -23.74
C PHE A 29 12.92 5.80 -25.16
N ARG A 30 12.04 6.24 -26.08
CA ARG A 30 12.44 6.53 -27.47
C ARG A 30 13.52 7.62 -27.56
N ARG A 31 13.35 8.70 -26.79
CA ARG A 31 14.32 9.81 -26.74
C ARG A 31 15.68 9.32 -26.22
N LEU A 32 15.68 8.60 -25.10
CA LEU A 32 16.91 8.11 -24.46
C LEU A 32 17.60 7.00 -25.28
N ALA A 33 16.83 6.09 -25.87
CA ALA A 33 17.35 5.05 -26.75
C ALA A 33 18.04 5.63 -27.99
N MET A 34 17.54 6.73 -28.56
CA MET A 34 18.20 7.42 -29.68
C MET A 34 19.50 8.12 -29.25
N GLN A 35 19.53 8.65 -28.02
CA GLN A 35 20.69 9.34 -27.46
C GLN A 35 21.83 8.37 -27.14
N TYR A 36 21.52 7.22 -26.54
CA TYR A 36 22.50 6.23 -26.09
C TYR A 36 22.68 5.04 -27.05
N HIS A 37 22.09 5.10 -28.26
CA HIS A 37 22.14 4.00 -29.22
C HIS A 37 23.58 3.55 -29.52
N PRO A 38 23.87 2.24 -29.54
CA PRO A 38 25.23 1.72 -29.78
C PRO A 38 25.80 2.15 -31.15
N ASP A 39 24.97 2.22 -32.20
CA ASP A 39 25.43 2.63 -33.53
C ASP A 39 25.99 4.07 -33.56
N LYS A 40 25.41 4.98 -32.76
CA LYS A 40 25.84 6.38 -32.70
C LYS A 40 26.95 6.61 -31.67
N ASN A 41 27.16 5.65 -30.77
CA ASN A 41 28.09 5.74 -29.64
C ASN A 41 29.02 4.52 -29.61
N SER A 42 29.48 4.10 -30.79
CA SER A 42 30.31 2.91 -30.94
C SER A 42 31.63 3.08 -30.17
N GLY A 43 32.04 2.05 -29.44
CA GLY A 43 33.23 2.07 -28.59
C GLY A 43 33.08 2.82 -27.26
N ASN A 44 31.94 3.47 -27.00
CA ASN A 44 31.66 4.10 -25.71
C ASN A 44 30.98 3.11 -24.75
N SER A 45 31.78 2.48 -23.90
CA SER A 45 31.32 1.53 -22.88
C SER A 45 30.32 2.13 -21.89
N PHE A 46 30.37 3.45 -21.65
CA PHE A 46 29.41 4.15 -20.80
C PHE A 46 28.04 4.27 -21.46
N SER A 47 27.99 4.66 -22.75
CA SER A 47 26.74 4.72 -23.50
C SER A 47 26.08 3.34 -23.63
N GLN A 48 26.89 2.29 -23.82
CA GLN A 48 26.41 0.91 -23.85
C GLN A 48 25.79 0.49 -22.52
N ALA A 49 26.45 0.75 -21.39
CA ALA A 49 25.92 0.44 -20.06
C ALA A 49 24.62 1.21 -19.77
N HIS A 50 24.55 2.49 -20.12
CA HIS A 50 23.31 3.26 -19.96
C HIS A 50 22.17 2.77 -20.85
N TYR A 51 22.46 2.42 -22.10
CA TYR A 51 21.46 1.89 -23.01
C TYR A 51 20.79 0.62 -22.44
N LEU A 52 21.58 -0.30 -21.87
CA LEU A 52 21.07 -1.51 -21.23
C LEU A 52 20.16 -1.20 -20.03
N LEU A 53 20.58 -0.28 -19.15
CA LEU A 53 19.76 0.16 -18.01
C LEU A 53 18.45 0.82 -18.44
N ILE A 54 18.47 1.61 -19.52
CA ILE A 54 17.27 2.22 -20.10
C ILE A 54 16.32 1.15 -20.65
N GLN A 55 16.85 0.10 -21.29
CA GLN A 55 16.04 -1.02 -21.77
C GLN A 55 15.38 -1.79 -20.62
N GLU A 56 16.15 -2.11 -19.57
CA GLU A 56 15.65 -2.81 -18.38
C GLU A 56 14.55 -1.99 -17.69
N ALA A 57 14.82 -0.72 -17.41
CA ALA A 57 13.85 0.18 -16.79
C ALA A 57 12.55 0.29 -17.62
N TYR A 58 12.66 0.37 -18.94
CA TYR A 58 11.49 0.40 -19.82
C TYR A 58 10.71 -0.92 -19.80
N GLN A 59 11.38 -2.07 -19.87
CA GLN A 59 10.72 -3.38 -19.84
C GLN A 59 9.94 -3.57 -18.54
N THR A 60 10.57 -3.27 -17.39
CA THR A 60 9.93 -3.39 -16.08
C THR A 60 8.77 -2.41 -15.91
N LEU A 61 8.92 -1.13 -16.31
CA LEU A 61 7.87 -0.12 -16.07
C LEU A 61 6.71 -0.19 -17.08
N MET A 62 6.89 -0.83 -18.24
CA MET A 62 5.83 -1.01 -19.24
C MET A 62 4.88 -2.15 -18.92
N ASP A 63 5.39 -3.21 -18.28
CA ASP A 63 4.60 -4.35 -17.84
C ASP A 63 3.93 -4.00 -16.48
N PRO A 64 2.59 -4.03 -16.38
CA PRO A 64 1.90 -3.67 -15.15
C PRO A 64 2.27 -4.55 -13.95
N GLU A 65 2.52 -5.85 -14.15
CA GLU A 65 2.88 -6.77 -13.07
C GLU A 65 4.32 -6.55 -12.62
N GLN A 66 5.24 -6.34 -13.56
CA GLN A 66 6.64 -6.06 -13.24
C GLN A 66 6.81 -4.67 -12.61
N ARG A 67 6.09 -3.65 -13.10
CA ARG A 67 6.07 -2.31 -12.49
C ARG A 67 5.56 -2.38 -11.06
N LYS A 68 4.50 -3.15 -10.83
CA LYS A 68 3.99 -3.40 -9.48
C LYS A 68 5.06 -4.03 -8.59
N ALA A 69 5.69 -5.12 -9.03
CA ALA A 69 6.74 -5.80 -8.26
C ALA A 69 7.95 -4.89 -7.99
N TYR A 70 8.36 -4.09 -8.98
CA TYR A 70 9.42 -3.11 -8.84
C TYR A 70 9.06 -1.99 -7.84
N ASP A 71 7.85 -1.44 -7.93
CA ASP A 71 7.36 -0.43 -6.99
C ASP A 71 7.30 -0.98 -5.56
N THR A 72 6.92 -2.25 -5.41
CA THR A 72 6.99 -2.98 -4.13
C THR A 72 8.42 -3.07 -3.62
N GLU A 73 9.38 -3.51 -4.43
CA GLU A 73 10.78 -3.62 -4.03
C GLU A 73 11.41 -2.26 -3.71
N LEU A 74 11.07 -1.23 -4.49
CA LEU A 74 11.52 0.14 -4.26
C LEU A 74 10.99 0.68 -2.93
N TRP A 75 9.73 0.40 -2.60
CA TRP A 75 9.15 0.75 -1.32
C TRP A 75 9.79 -0.04 -0.16
N LEU A 76 10.09 -1.33 -0.34
CA LEU A 76 10.76 -2.17 0.65
C LEU A 76 12.23 -1.78 0.87
N SER A 77 12.97 -1.43 -0.18
CA SER A 77 14.38 -1.05 -0.12
C SER A 77 14.58 0.31 0.54
N GLN A 78 13.69 1.28 0.27
CA GLN A 78 13.60 2.52 1.05
C GLN A 78 13.32 2.24 2.54
N LYS A 79 12.70 1.11 2.84
CA LYS A 79 12.42 0.64 4.21
C LYS A 79 13.48 -0.29 4.81
N ARG A 80 14.42 -0.89 4.06
CA ARG A 80 15.50 -1.73 4.64
C ARG A 80 16.49 -0.96 5.52
N SER A 81 16.49 0.38 5.46
CA SER A 81 17.16 1.21 6.45
C SER A 81 16.50 1.18 7.84
N PHE A 82 15.47 0.36 8.07
CA PHE A 82 14.72 0.23 9.34
C PHE A 82 15.51 -0.37 10.52
N TYR A 83 16.50 -1.22 10.29
CA TYR A 83 17.24 -1.92 11.37
C TYR A 83 18.76 -1.79 11.27
N GLN A 84 19.29 -0.94 10.38
CA GLN A 84 20.72 -0.64 10.39
C GLN A 84 21.06 0.34 11.51
N GLY A 85 21.27 -0.20 12.71
CA GLY A 85 22.12 0.41 13.72
C GLY A 85 21.53 1.52 14.59
N THR A 86 20.20 1.68 14.67
CA THR A 86 19.58 2.66 15.59
C THR A 86 18.63 1.97 16.56
N THR A 87 18.68 2.33 17.84
CA THR A 87 17.74 1.85 18.86
C THR A 87 16.32 2.25 18.47
N VAL A 88 15.40 1.30 18.30
CA VAL A 88 13.99 1.59 18.03
C VAL A 88 13.44 2.42 19.21
N SER A 89 13.01 3.65 18.95
CA SER A 89 12.46 4.56 19.95
C SER A 89 10.99 4.86 19.66
N PRO A 90 10.15 5.11 20.68
CA PRO A 90 8.74 5.46 20.49
C PRO A 90 8.52 6.59 19.50
N ALA A 91 9.29 7.68 19.63
CA ALA A 91 9.25 8.83 18.73
C ALA A 91 9.57 8.46 17.28
N LEU A 92 10.55 7.57 17.05
CA LEU A 92 10.87 7.08 15.71
C LEU A 92 9.71 6.26 15.14
N MET A 93 9.13 5.34 15.92
CA MET A 93 8.00 4.52 15.47
C MET A 93 6.80 5.39 15.08
N ILE A 94 6.44 6.37 15.91
CA ILE A 94 5.35 7.33 15.64
C ILE A 94 5.62 8.15 14.39
N LYS A 95 6.81 8.74 14.27
CA LYS A 95 7.20 9.53 13.09
C LYS A 95 7.07 8.72 11.80
N ARG A 96 7.36 7.42 11.84
CA ARG A 96 7.22 6.52 10.68
C ARG A 96 5.76 6.24 10.34
N LEU A 97 4.92 5.99 11.34
CA LEU A 97 3.48 5.82 11.13
C LEU A 97 2.85 7.08 10.57
N GLN A 98 3.27 8.25 11.05
CA GLN A 98 2.86 9.54 10.51
C GLN A 98 3.21 9.67 9.02
N GLN A 99 4.49 9.47 8.65
CA GLN A 99 4.93 9.52 7.24
C GLN A 99 4.13 8.57 6.35
N LEU A 100 3.81 7.37 6.85
CA LEU A 100 3.00 6.41 6.11
C LEU A 100 1.56 6.89 5.96
N SER A 101 0.95 7.43 7.02
CA SER A 101 -0.41 7.97 6.96
C SER A 101 -0.54 9.11 5.94
N GLU A 102 0.46 9.99 5.85
CA GLU A 102 0.54 11.06 4.85
C GLU A 102 0.62 10.48 3.44
N ALA A 103 1.47 9.47 3.22
CA ALA A 103 1.58 8.79 1.93
C ALA A 103 0.27 8.10 1.50
N VAL A 104 -0.45 7.47 2.44
CA VAL A 104 -1.77 6.84 2.20
C VAL A 104 -2.80 7.91 1.80
N LEU A 105 -2.79 9.08 2.43
CA LEU A 105 -3.70 10.19 2.12
C LEU A 105 -3.45 10.78 0.73
N ILE A 106 -2.19 10.91 0.33
CA ILE A 106 -1.79 11.53 -0.94
C ILE A 106 -2.04 10.60 -2.14
N LYS A 107 -1.94 9.27 -1.97
CA LYS A 107 -1.97 8.27 -3.07
C LYS A 107 -3.28 7.46 -3.19
N LYS A 108 -4.45 8.06 -2.95
CA LYS A 108 -5.78 7.40 -2.95
C LYS A 108 -6.21 6.67 -4.25
N GLN A 109 -5.32 6.45 -5.22
CA GLN A 109 -5.61 5.99 -6.57
C GLN A 109 -5.09 4.58 -6.94
N PHE A 110 -4.43 3.84 -6.04
CA PHE A 110 -3.84 2.53 -6.42
C PHE A 110 -4.25 1.36 -5.51
N TYR A 111 -4.85 0.35 -6.16
CA TYR A 111 -5.36 -0.93 -5.65
C TYR A 111 -4.31 -1.91 -5.07
N ILE A 112 -3.09 -1.45 -4.76
CA ILE A 112 -1.95 -2.31 -4.36
C ILE A 112 -1.47 -2.02 -2.93
N LEU A 113 -2.20 -1.19 -2.19
CA LEU A 113 -1.79 -0.79 -0.85
C LEU A 113 -2.03 -1.86 0.22
N GLU A 114 -2.96 -2.79 0.03
CA GLU A 114 -3.43 -3.68 1.10
C GLU A 114 -2.35 -4.67 1.56
N ASP A 115 -1.73 -5.42 0.65
CA ASP A 115 -0.72 -6.44 1.01
C ASP A 115 0.52 -5.82 1.65
N HIS A 116 0.95 -4.65 1.15
CA HIS A 116 2.15 -3.99 1.63
C HIS A 116 1.91 -3.23 2.93
N LEU A 117 0.79 -2.52 3.05
CA LEU A 117 0.40 -1.88 4.32
C LEU A 117 0.26 -2.92 5.42
N THR A 118 -0.30 -4.09 5.10
CA THR A 118 -0.38 -5.24 5.99
C THR A 118 1.00 -5.69 6.45
N ALA A 119 1.92 -5.99 5.53
CA ALA A 119 3.27 -6.45 5.87
C ALA A 119 4.02 -5.44 6.75
N PHE A 120 3.87 -4.15 6.46
CA PHE A 120 4.51 -3.10 7.25
C PHE A 120 3.92 -2.93 8.65
N LEU A 121 2.59 -2.93 8.80
CA LEU A 121 1.98 -2.84 10.13
C LEU A 121 2.37 -4.05 10.99
N LEU A 122 2.43 -5.24 10.39
CA LEU A 122 2.84 -6.46 11.10
C LEU A 122 4.32 -6.43 11.53
N ASP A 123 5.21 -5.87 10.71
CA ASP A 123 6.63 -5.68 11.06
C ASP A 123 6.83 -4.56 12.08
N ALA A 124 6.20 -3.40 11.87
CA ALA A 124 6.26 -2.26 12.80
C ALA A 124 5.77 -2.68 14.19
N MET A 125 4.68 -3.45 14.23
CA MET A 125 4.12 -4.01 15.45
C MET A 125 4.64 -5.42 15.75
N ASN A 126 5.84 -5.80 15.32
CA ASN A 126 6.39 -7.09 15.75
C ASN A 126 6.58 -7.11 17.28
N PRO A 127 6.66 -8.28 17.94
CA PRO A 127 6.72 -8.36 19.41
C PRO A 127 7.90 -7.59 20.03
N VAL A 128 9.05 -7.55 19.36
CA VAL A 128 10.23 -6.79 19.81
C VAL A 128 9.93 -5.29 19.78
N ASN A 129 9.45 -4.84 18.62
CA ASN A 129 8.69 -3.61 18.35
C ASN A 129 7.92 -3.09 19.55
N MET A 130 6.88 -3.86 19.83
CA MET A 130 5.84 -3.57 20.80
C MET A 130 6.36 -3.58 22.23
N SER A 131 7.29 -4.50 22.58
CA SER A 131 7.89 -4.54 23.93
C SER A 131 8.72 -3.29 24.23
N VAL A 132 9.54 -2.84 23.26
CA VAL A 132 10.35 -1.63 23.41
C VAL A 132 9.46 -0.39 23.46
N PHE A 133 8.41 -0.37 22.62
CA PHE A 133 7.44 0.71 22.62
C PHE A 133 6.70 0.81 23.95
N GLN A 134 6.15 -0.29 24.45
CA GLN A 134 5.42 -0.34 25.72
C GLN A 134 6.29 0.08 26.91
N ALA A 135 7.56 -0.33 26.93
CA ALA A 135 8.47 -0.02 28.02
C ALA A 135 8.93 1.45 28.05
N LYS A 136 8.96 2.14 26.89
CA LYS A 136 9.57 3.47 26.77
C LYS A 136 8.59 4.59 26.42
N ALA A 137 7.45 4.29 25.82
CA ALA A 137 6.48 5.28 25.38
C ALA A 137 5.69 5.84 26.56
N ASN A 138 5.50 7.15 26.60
CA ASN A 138 4.55 7.77 27.51
C ASN A 138 3.10 7.62 26.99
N ARG A 139 2.12 7.96 27.82
CA ARG A 139 0.69 7.83 27.48
C ARG A 139 0.31 8.55 26.17
N ASN A 140 0.76 9.78 25.98
CA ASN A 140 0.47 10.56 24.78
C ASN A 140 1.07 9.90 23.52
N GLU A 141 2.30 9.39 23.61
CA GLU A 141 2.93 8.64 22.53
C GLU A 141 2.16 7.34 22.19
N GLN A 142 1.66 6.64 23.21
CA GLN A 142 0.82 5.45 23.04
C GLN A 142 -0.51 5.78 22.36
N GLU A 143 -1.15 6.89 22.73
CA GLU A 143 -2.38 7.39 22.11
C GLU A 143 -2.14 7.75 20.63
N ILE A 144 -1.10 8.55 20.34
CA ILE A 144 -0.75 8.95 18.96
C ILE A 144 -0.42 7.73 18.09
N PHE A 145 0.39 6.80 18.61
CA PHE A 145 0.73 5.56 17.90
C PHE A 145 -0.53 4.76 17.59
N THR A 146 -1.40 4.60 18.58
CA THR A 146 -2.67 3.88 18.44
C THR A 146 -3.53 4.51 17.36
N ASP A 147 -3.70 5.83 17.37
CA ASP A 147 -4.53 6.53 16.39
C ASP A 147 -3.99 6.36 14.96
N TYR A 148 -2.67 6.41 14.76
CA TYR A 148 -2.09 6.13 13.44
C TYR A 148 -2.29 4.68 13.00
N ILE A 149 -2.08 3.71 13.90
CA ILE A 149 -2.31 2.29 13.57
C ILE A 149 -3.77 2.07 13.18
N LEU A 150 -4.71 2.60 13.96
CA LEU A 150 -6.15 2.48 13.68
C LEU A 150 -6.52 3.15 12.35
N PHE A 151 -5.98 4.33 12.08
CA PHE A 151 -6.17 5.04 10.81
C PHE A 151 -5.69 4.21 9.61
N LEU A 152 -4.51 3.60 9.71
CA LEU A 152 -3.91 2.78 8.66
C LEU A 152 -4.63 1.43 8.51
N ALA A 153 -5.07 0.82 9.61
CA ALA A 153 -5.68 -0.50 9.60
C ALA A 153 -7.16 -0.52 9.20
N LYS A 154 -7.87 0.61 9.26
CA LYS A 154 -9.33 0.66 9.04
C LYS A 154 -9.77 0.06 7.70
N ASP A 155 -8.96 0.26 6.66
CA ASP A 155 -9.24 -0.14 5.28
C ASP A 155 -8.58 -1.46 4.88
N LEU A 156 -7.90 -2.15 5.81
CA LEU A 156 -7.31 -3.46 5.54
C LEU A 156 -8.35 -4.58 5.46
N PRO A 157 -8.02 -5.71 4.81
CA PRO A 157 -8.87 -6.91 4.83
C PRO A 157 -9.15 -7.34 6.27
N LYS A 158 -10.38 -7.82 6.51
CA LYS A 158 -10.88 -8.12 7.85
C LYS A 158 -9.93 -8.98 8.69
N SER A 159 -9.39 -10.06 8.10
CA SER A 159 -8.47 -10.98 8.77
C SER A 159 -7.22 -10.28 9.32
N PHE A 160 -6.62 -9.38 8.54
CA PHE A 160 -5.43 -8.64 8.93
C PHE A 160 -5.74 -7.50 9.88
N ARG A 161 -6.83 -6.77 9.62
CA ARG A 161 -7.34 -5.73 10.52
C ARG A 161 -7.57 -6.27 11.92
N ASP A 162 -8.19 -7.44 12.05
CA ASP A 162 -8.42 -8.07 13.34
C ASP A 162 -7.09 -8.50 14.00
N GLN A 163 -6.11 -9.04 13.26
CA GLN A 163 -4.78 -9.35 13.82
C GLN A 163 -4.07 -8.11 14.38
N VAL A 164 -4.12 -6.98 13.66
CA VAL A 164 -3.56 -5.70 14.11
C VAL A 164 -4.25 -5.21 15.38
N PHE A 165 -5.59 -5.28 15.41
CA PHE A 165 -6.38 -4.87 16.57
C PHE A 165 -6.12 -5.73 17.80
N GLU A 166 -6.08 -7.06 17.68
CA GLU A 166 -5.79 -7.94 18.80
C GLU A 166 -4.37 -7.71 19.35
N ARG A 167 -3.38 -7.45 18.47
CA ARG A 167 -2.02 -7.14 18.91
C ARG A 167 -1.93 -5.79 19.64
N LEU A 168 -2.66 -4.80 19.14
CA LEU A 168 -2.74 -3.49 19.77
C LEU A 168 -3.37 -3.58 21.17
N LYS A 169 -4.48 -4.34 21.31
CA LYS A 169 -5.11 -4.62 22.60
C LYS A 169 -4.19 -5.35 23.57
N TYR A 170 -3.51 -6.39 23.10
CA TYR A 170 -2.60 -7.16 23.95
C TYR A 170 -1.46 -6.31 24.50
N THR A 171 -0.94 -5.35 23.72
CA THR A 171 0.20 -4.53 24.14
C THR A 171 -0.21 -3.31 24.96
N LEU A 172 -1.26 -2.59 24.53
CA LEU A 172 -1.61 -1.28 25.08
C LEU A 172 -2.98 -1.25 25.78
N GLY A 173 -3.76 -2.33 25.71
CA GLY A 173 -5.15 -2.38 26.21
C GLY A 173 -5.29 -2.19 27.72
N GLN A 174 -4.26 -2.50 28.51
CA GLN A 174 -4.26 -2.20 29.96
C GLN A 174 -3.97 -0.73 30.27
N GLN A 175 -3.36 0.01 29.33
CA GLN A 175 -2.90 1.38 29.54
C GLN A 175 -3.87 2.41 28.93
N LEU A 176 -4.70 2.00 27.98
CA LEU A 176 -5.62 2.87 27.25
C LEU A 176 -7.05 2.31 27.31
N GLU A 177 -7.87 2.94 28.17
CA GLU A 177 -9.25 2.53 28.47
C GLU A 177 -10.21 2.66 27.27
N ASP A 178 -9.87 3.48 26.28
CA ASP A 178 -10.71 3.80 25.12
C ASP A 178 -10.42 2.95 23.87
N ILE A 179 -9.37 2.12 23.88
CA ILE A 179 -8.97 1.29 22.73
C ILE A 179 -10.12 0.41 22.25
N ASP A 180 -10.85 -0.22 23.17
CA ASP A 180 -11.96 -1.10 22.84
C ASP A 180 -13.11 -0.35 22.17
N ILE A 181 -13.37 0.89 22.60
CA ILE A 181 -14.38 1.77 22.01
C ILE A 181 -13.96 2.17 20.59
N LYS A 182 -12.70 2.58 20.40
CA LYS A 182 -12.17 2.93 19.09
C LYS A 182 -12.22 1.75 18.11
N ILE A 183 -11.76 0.56 18.52
CA ILE A 183 -11.77 -0.64 17.69
C ILE A 183 -13.21 -1.07 17.34
N SER A 184 -14.12 -1.06 18.31
CA SER A 184 -15.52 -1.44 18.07
C SER A 184 -16.22 -0.48 17.11
N SER A 185 -15.95 0.83 17.21
CA SER A 185 -16.48 1.83 16.26
C SER A 185 -16.04 1.56 14.81
N ILE A 186 -14.76 1.22 14.59
CA ILE A 186 -14.23 0.90 13.25
C ILE A 186 -14.84 -0.41 12.72
N ARG A 187 -14.95 -1.44 13.57
CA ARG A 187 -15.60 -2.71 13.21
C ARG A 187 -17.06 -2.49 12.81
N GLN A 188 -17.79 -1.65 13.54
CA GLN A 188 -19.18 -1.32 13.24
C GLN A 188 -19.33 -0.56 11.93
N GLN A 189 -18.49 0.44 11.69
CA GLN A 189 -18.51 1.25 10.45
C GLN A 189 -18.28 0.39 9.19
N LYS A 190 -17.45 -0.66 9.28
CA LYS A 190 -17.14 -1.54 8.15
C LYS A 190 -18.14 -2.68 7.98
N ARG A 191 -18.81 -3.13 9.06
CA ARG A 191 -19.82 -4.20 8.99
C ARG A 191 -20.96 -3.90 8.01
N SER A 192 -21.40 -2.64 7.91
CA SER A 192 -22.43 -2.24 6.94
C SER A 192 -21.92 -2.35 5.50
N ALA A 193 -20.72 -1.85 5.21
CA ALA A 193 -20.10 -1.92 3.88
C ALA A 193 -19.82 -3.37 3.44
N ASP A 194 -19.27 -4.19 4.35
CA ASP A 194 -18.95 -5.59 4.09
C ASP A 194 -20.23 -6.43 3.86
N TRP A 195 -21.32 -6.14 4.60
CA TRP A 195 -22.61 -6.82 4.44
C TRP A 195 -23.22 -6.58 3.05
N TYR A 196 -23.20 -5.33 2.56
CA TYR A 196 -23.71 -5.04 1.21
C TYR A 196 -22.90 -5.78 0.14
N GLN A 197 -21.56 -5.74 0.19
CA GLN A 197 -20.73 -6.47 -0.79
C GLN A 197 -20.98 -7.98 -0.79
N GLN A 198 -21.19 -8.60 0.37
CA GLN A 198 -21.43 -10.04 0.46
C GLN A 198 -22.86 -10.46 0.06
N ASN A 199 -23.85 -9.60 0.28
CA ASN A 199 -25.27 -9.95 0.12
C ASN A 199 -25.92 -9.32 -1.13
N ILE A 200 -25.20 -8.49 -1.90
CA ILE A 200 -25.75 -7.83 -3.09
C ILE A 200 -26.27 -8.83 -4.14
N PHE A 201 -25.58 -9.95 -4.32
CA PHE A 201 -26.01 -11.02 -5.24
C PHE A 201 -27.38 -11.60 -4.83
N TRP A 202 -27.52 -11.96 -3.55
CA TRP A 202 -28.75 -12.52 -3.01
C TRP A 202 -29.92 -11.51 -3.02
N LEU A 203 -29.64 -10.24 -2.77
CA LEU A 203 -30.62 -9.16 -2.88
C LEU A 203 -31.13 -8.99 -4.31
N LEU A 204 -30.23 -8.96 -5.29
CA LEU A 204 -30.61 -8.86 -6.71
C LEU A 204 -31.42 -10.08 -7.16
N LEU A 205 -31.02 -11.28 -6.72
CA LEU A 205 -31.74 -12.52 -6.99
C LEU A 205 -33.16 -12.49 -6.40
N ALA A 206 -33.31 -12.05 -5.14
CA ALA A 206 -34.61 -11.92 -4.48
C ALA A 206 -35.52 -10.90 -5.19
N ILE A 207 -34.98 -9.74 -5.60
CA ILE A 207 -35.71 -8.74 -6.38
C ILE A 207 -36.17 -9.31 -7.72
N GLY A 208 -35.30 -10.06 -8.41
CA GLY A 208 -35.65 -10.74 -9.66
C GLY A 208 -36.81 -11.72 -9.51
N ILE A 209 -36.76 -12.59 -8.49
CA ILE A 209 -37.84 -13.55 -8.20
C ILE A 209 -39.16 -12.83 -7.89
N LEU A 210 -39.11 -11.74 -7.13
CA LEU A 210 -40.28 -10.96 -6.76
C LEU A 210 -40.94 -10.27 -7.98
N LEU A 211 -40.13 -9.75 -8.90
CA LEU A 211 -40.61 -9.20 -10.17
C LEU A 211 -41.27 -10.27 -11.05
N CYS A 212 -40.67 -11.47 -11.15
CA CYS A 212 -41.27 -12.58 -11.88
C CYS A 212 -42.62 -13.01 -11.28
N LEU A 213 -42.72 -13.10 -9.95
CA LEU A 213 -43.97 -13.40 -9.26
C LEU A 213 -45.04 -12.33 -9.51
N LEU A 214 -44.67 -11.05 -9.45
CA LEU A 214 -45.59 -9.94 -9.74
C LEU A 214 -46.11 -10.01 -11.18
N MET A 215 -45.24 -10.28 -12.15
CA MET A 215 -45.65 -10.45 -13.55
C MET A 215 -46.60 -11.64 -13.73
N TYR A 216 -46.29 -12.77 -13.10
CA TYR A 216 -47.14 -13.97 -13.14
C TYR A 216 -48.53 -13.70 -12.55
N LEU A 217 -48.59 -13.07 -11.37
CA LEU A 217 -49.86 -12.73 -10.72
C LEU A 217 -50.65 -11.72 -11.55
N TYR A 218 -49.99 -10.70 -12.11
CA TYR A 218 -50.62 -9.71 -12.98
C TYR A 218 -51.27 -10.35 -14.22
N VAL A 219 -50.56 -11.26 -14.89
CA VAL A 219 -51.12 -12.03 -16.03
C VAL A 219 -52.29 -12.91 -15.58
N LYS A 220 -52.15 -13.61 -14.45
CA LYS A 220 -53.19 -14.50 -13.92
C LYS A 220 -54.49 -13.76 -13.55
N THR A 221 -54.41 -12.51 -13.07
CA THR A 221 -55.60 -11.72 -12.72
C THR A 221 -56.35 -11.13 -13.92
N ARG A 222 -55.77 -11.17 -15.12
CA ARG A 222 -56.40 -10.67 -16.36
C ARG A 222 -57.05 -11.75 -17.22
N HIS A 223 -56.86 -13.02 -16.89
CA HIS A 223 -57.57 -14.16 -17.47
C HIS A 223 -58.71 -14.60 -16.54
#